data_AF-A0A239PM50-F1
#
_entry.id   AF-A0A239PM50-F1
#
_cell.length_a   1.000
_cell.length_b   1.000
_cell.length_c   1.000
_cell.angle_alpha   90.00
_cell.angle_beta   90.00
_cell.angle_gamma   90.00
#
_symmetry.space_group_name_H-M   'P 1'
#
loop_
_entity.id
_entity.type
_entity.pdbx_description
1 polymer ?
#
loop_
_entity_poly.entity_id
_entity_poly.type
_entity_poly.pdbx_seq_one_letter_code
_entity_poly.pdbx_strand_id
1 'polypeptide(L)'
;MLTDIFAKRYANRPIWNNYTRTEKELLVQAFSIISENIAPYYDADGKVNPNGKAFWEDIHNRLSVELGLKSLSQMAYSYQTAFAGKQTTVSGAWPIITVCENWMHADPVGVQDVDAFIKERLSLVEIAFRKKEAAVAKANAELPQQILKAKLRPAGGLRIPSDPAPGLKAWNKNLNEAFQASVDELNTRFRQAGCGLHYHNGFIQISEDPLFLKEAEQPFWQLVSDPLWKNVDIDMKEAIDRRDNGDRDPAWYAVRALESAIKIISDKKEWTRGGERGAHNYIDNLAKRDAQYIESWEAEALKAIFTKLRNPLGHGPGSAEMPSFTPQQTDLAIELCISWIKSLIKRF
;
A
#
# COMPACT_ATOMS: atom_id res chain seq x y z
N MET A 1 17.75 5.47 -4.49
CA MET A 1 16.39 5.88 -4.09
C MET A 1 16.07 5.07 -2.85
N LEU A 2 15.88 5.72 -1.70
CA LEU A 2 15.49 5.04 -0.45
C LEU A 2 14.13 4.38 -0.68
N THR A 3 14.04 3.07 -0.44
CA THR A 3 12.79 2.33 -0.44
C THR A 3 12.30 2.29 1.00
N ASP A 4 11.17 2.94 1.26
CA ASP A 4 10.51 2.78 2.56
C ASP A 4 10.01 1.34 2.70
N ILE A 5 10.42 0.69 3.79
CA ILE A 5 10.14 -0.71 4.09
C ILE A 5 9.45 -0.86 5.44
N PHE A 6 8.51 -1.80 5.50
CA PHE A 6 7.79 -2.16 6.73
C PHE A 6 8.70 -2.29 7.96
N ALA A 7 9.86 -2.96 7.85
CA ALA A 7 10.77 -3.13 8.97
C ALA A 7 11.36 -1.84 9.53
N LYS A 8 11.66 -0.86 8.67
CA LYS A 8 12.16 0.44 9.11
C LYS A 8 11.03 1.29 9.66
N ARG A 9 9.86 1.25 9.01
CA ARG A 9 8.67 1.97 9.46
C ARG A 9 8.34 1.57 10.88
N TYR A 10 8.17 0.28 11.15
CA TYR A 10 7.75 -0.22 12.46
C TYR A 10 8.91 -0.61 13.38
N ALA A 11 10.14 -0.12 13.17
CA ALA A 11 11.32 -0.57 13.91
C ALA A 11 11.16 -0.46 15.44
N ASN A 12 10.44 0.56 15.92
CA ASN A 12 10.27 0.86 17.34
C ASN A 12 8.96 0.32 17.94
N ARG A 13 8.12 -0.37 17.16
CA ARG A 13 6.84 -0.93 17.63
C ARG A 13 6.88 -2.45 17.64
N PRO A 14 7.03 -3.11 18.80
CA PRO A 14 6.96 -4.57 18.88
C PRO A 14 5.61 -5.09 18.37
N ILE A 15 5.63 -6.04 17.43
CA ILE A 15 4.43 -6.71 16.91
C ILE A 15 4.47 -8.20 17.27
N TRP A 16 5.64 -8.83 17.19
CA TRP A 16 5.82 -10.25 17.52
C TRP A 16 6.76 -10.44 18.70
N ASN A 17 6.40 -11.37 19.59
CA ASN A 17 7.25 -11.77 20.71
C ASN A 17 7.88 -13.16 20.49
N ASN A 18 7.30 -13.98 19.62
CA ASN A 18 7.70 -15.38 19.41
C ASN A 18 7.60 -15.73 17.92
N TYR A 19 8.43 -16.68 17.49
CA TYR A 19 8.35 -17.27 16.15
C TYR A 19 7.79 -18.67 16.27
N THR A 20 6.49 -18.80 16.05
CA THR A 20 5.78 -20.07 16.14
C THR A 20 5.48 -20.61 14.75
N ARG A 21 4.74 -21.72 14.71
CA ARG A 21 4.22 -22.28 13.47
C ARG A 21 3.35 -21.28 12.71
N THR A 22 2.60 -20.43 13.40
CA THR A 22 1.72 -19.43 12.78
C THR A 22 2.51 -18.42 11.95
N GLU A 23 3.57 -17.85 12.50
CA GLU A 23 4.43 -16.89 11.78
C GLU A 23 5.13 -17.56 10.60
N LYS A 24 5.59 -18.80 10.76
CA LYS A 24 6.19 -19.56 9.67
C LYS A 24 5.21 -19.81 8.52
N GLU A 25 3.99 -20.26 8.84
CA GLU A 25 2.94 -20.49 7.85
C GLU A 25 2.55 -19.19 7.13
N LEU A 26 2.41 -18.07 7.86
CA LEU A 26 2.13 -16.76 7.26
C LEU A 26 3.18 -16.37 6.22
N LEU A 27 4.47 -16.50 6.55
CA LEU A 27 5.56 -16.12 5.66
C LEU A 27 5.61 -16.99 4.39
N VAL A 28 5.42 -18.31 4.55
CA VAL A 28 5.33 -19.23 3.41
C VAL A 28 4.13 -18.89 2.52
N GLN A 29 2.95 -18.68 3.11
CA GLN A 29 1.75 -18.33 2.37
C GLN A 29 1.89 -16.99 1.64
N ALA A 30 2.44 -15.97 2.31
CA ALA A 30 2.68 -14.67 1.70
C ALA A 30 3.64 -14.77 0.51
N PHE A 31 4.69 -15.61 0.62
CA PHE A 31 5.59 -15.88 -0.49
C PHE A 31 4.91 -16.57 -1.66
N SER A 32 4.12 -17.63 -1.39
CA SER A 32 3.35 -18.34 -2.41
C SER A 32 2.42 -17.41 -3.19
N ILE A 33 1.73 -16.49 -2.51
CA ILE A 33 0.89 -15.49 -3.19
C ILE A 33 1.72 -14.66 -4.18
N ILE A 34 2.94 -14.27 -3.80
CA ILE A 34 3.82 -13.49 -4.68
C ILE A 34 4.29 -14.32 -5.86
N SER A 35 4.80 -15.54 -5.61
CA SER A 35 5.37 -16.40 -6.64
C SER A 35 4.34 -16.96 -7.61
N GLU A 36 3.09 -17.14 -7.18
CA GLU A 36 2.06 -17.77 -8.01
C GLU A 36 1.12 -16.73 -8.65
N ASN A 37 0.75 -15.67 -7.93
CA ASN A 37 -0.30 -14.74 -8.39
C ASN A 37 0.24 -13.37 -8.78
N ILE A 38 1.26 -12.86 -8.09
CA ILE A 38 1.80 -11.51 -8.34
C ILE A 38 2.79 -11.51 -9.52
N ALA A 39 3.81 -12.36 -9.45
CA ALA A 39 4.91 -12.42 -10.41
C ALA A 39 5.51 -13.83 -10.56
N PRO A 40 4.85 -14.71 -11.33
CA PRO A 40 5.39 -16.02 -11.69
C PRO A 40 6.77 -15.92 -12.33
N TYR A 41 7.74 -16.64 -11.76
CA TYR A 41 9.11 -16.70 -12.28
C TYR A 41 9.22 -17.60 -13.51
N TYR A 42 8.43 -18.67 -13.55
CA TYR A 42 8.34 -19.57 -14.69
C TYR A 42 7.02 -19.34 -15.44
N ASP A 43 7.04 -19.52 -16.76
CA ASP A 43 5.83 -19.55 -17.59
C ASP A 43 5.14 -20.92 -17.52
N ALA A 44 4.02 -21.07 -18.24
CA ALA A 44 3.25 -22.31 -18.28
C ALA A 44 4.05 -23.51 -18.84
N ASP A 45 5.12 -23.27 -19.60
CA ASP A 45 6.00 -24.30 -20.16
C ASP A 45 7.20 -24.60 -19.23
N GLY A 46 7.25 -23.99 -18.04
CA GLY A 46 8.35 -24.13 -17.09
C GLY A 46 9.62 -23.37 -17.47
N LYS A 47 9.57 -22.48 -18.47
CA LYS A 47 10.70 -21.64 -18.86
C LYS A 47 10.72 -20.35 -18.04
N VAL A 48 11.90 -19.78 -17.88
CA VAL A 48 12.06 -18.52 -17.14
C VAL A 48 11.31 -17.39 -17.85
N ASN A 49 10.32 -16.81 -17.17
CA ASN A 49 9.61 -15.63 -17.61
C ASN A 49 10.51 -14.39 -17.41
N PRO A 50 10.92 -13.68 -18.49
CA PRO A 50 11.82 -12.53 -18.37
C PRO A 50 11.26 -11.42 -17.47
N ASN A 51 9.94 -11.20 -17.51
CA ASN A 51 9.28 -10.19 -16.67
C ASN A 51 9.27 -10.61 -15.20
N GLY A 52 9.00 -11.90 -14.93
CA GLY A 52 9.09 -12.47 -13.59
C GLY A 52 10.51 -12.36 -13.04
N LYS A 53 11.51 -12.78 -13.81
CA LYS A 53 12.92 -12.65 -13.43
C LYS A 53 13.31 -11.21 -13.07
N ALA A 54 13.00 -10.25 -13.94
CA ALA A 54 13.29 -8.84 -13.69
C ALA A 54 12.55 -8.29 -12.46
N PHE A 55 11.31 -8.76 -12.21
CA PHE A 55 10.56 -8.40 -11.01
C PHE A 55 11.28 -8.88 -9.74
N TRP A 56 11.66 -10.15 -9.69
CA TRP A 56 12.34 -10.75 -8.54
C TRP A 56 13.73 -10.13 -8.29
N GLU A 57 14.48 -9.84 -9.35
CA GLU A 57 15.77 -9.12 -9.25
C GLU A 57 15.59 -7.72 -8.64
N ASP A 58 14.58 -6.96 -9.07
CA ASP A 58 14.34 -5.61 -8.55
C ASP A 58 13.94 -5.61 -7.06
N ILE A 59 13.02 -6.48 -6.64
CA ILE A 59 12.60 -6.52 -5.22
C ILE A 59 13.71 -7.05 -4.31
N HIS A 60 14.49 -8.03 -4.78
CA HIS A 60 15.69 -8.52 -4.09
C HIS A 60 16.69 -7.39 -3.85
N ASN A 61 17.04 -6.66 -4.91
CA ASN A 61 18.06 -5.62 -4.85
C ASN A 61 17.64 -4.46 -3.97
N ARG A 62 16.36 -4.02 -4.06
CA ARG A 62 15.82 -2.96 -3.20
C ARG A 62 15.91 -3.34 -1.73
N LEU A 63 15.40 -4.51 -1.37
CA LEU A 63 15.39 -4.93 0.03
C LEU A 63 16.81 -5.17 0.56
N SER A 64 17.69 -5.80 -0.23
CA SER A 64 19.08 -6.02 0.16
C SER A 64 19.78 -4.70 0.50
N VAL A 65 19.59 -3.66 -0.33
CA VAL A 65 20.16 -2.33 -0.09
C VAL A 65 19.59 -1.72 1.19
N GLU A 66 18.28 -1.81 1.41
CA GLU A 66 17.66 -1.22 2.60
C GLU A 66 18.09 -1.89 3.89
N LEU A 67 18.33 -3.21 3.87
CA LEU A 67 18.83 -3.99 5.00
C LEU A 67 20.37 -3.96 5.14
N GLY A 68 21.08 -3.29 4.22
CA GLY A 68 22.54 -3.25 4.22
C GLY A 68 23.21 -4.60 3.87
N LEU A 69 22.50 -5.47 3.17
CA LEU A 69 22.95 -6.80 2.75
C LEU A 69 23.51 -6.77 1.32
N LYS A 70 24.49 -7.65 1.05
CA LYS A 70 24.97 -7.90 -0.33
C LYS A 70 23.95 -8.66 -1.17
N SER A 71 23.19 -9.54 -0.52
CA SER A 71 22.16 -10.40 -1.09
C SER A 71 21.26 -10.88 0.04
N LEU A 72 19.99 -11.16 -0.24
CA LEU A 72 19.06 -11.69 0.77
C LEU A 72 19.49 -13.08 1.26
N SER A 73 19.89 -13.98 0.36
CA SER A 73 20.50 -15.26 0.74
C SER A 73 21.67 -15.64 -0.18
N GLN A 74 22.24 -16.83 0.04
CA GLN A 74 23.36 -17.32 -0.74
C GLN A 74 22.98 -17.47 -2.22
N MET A 75 23.69 -16.75 -3.10
CA MET A 75 23.42 -16.77 -4.54
C MET A 75 24.08 -17.91 -5.30
N ALA A 76 25.14 -18.52 -4.75
CA ALA A 76 25.92 -19.56 -5.42
C ALA A 76 25.94 -20.83 -4.57
N TYR A 77 25.81 -21.99 -5.20
CA TYR A 77 25.95 -23.28 -4.54
C TYR A 77 27.20 -24.00 -5.03
N SER A 78 27.75 -24.84 -4.16
CA SER A 78 28.78 -25.81 -4.52
C SER A 78 28.63 -27.03 -3.61
N TYR A 79 28.53 -28.22 -4.20
CA TYR A 79 28.50 -29.48 -3.46
C TYR A 79 29.18 -30.59 -4.27
N GLN A 80 29.61 -31.64 -3.56
CA GLN A 80 30.20 -32.83 -4.19
C GLN A 80 29.11 -33.85 -4.49
N THR A 81 29.16 -34.45 -5.68
CA THR A 81 28.32 -35.59 -6.05
C THR A 81 29.17 -36.68 -6.70
N ALA A 82 28.79 -37.94 -6.55
CA ALA A 82 29.48 -39.05 -7.19
C ALA A 82 28.78 -39.40 -8.51
N PHE A 83 29.44 -39.16 -9.64
CA PHE A 83 28.98 -39.62 -10.95
C PHE A 83 29.91 -40.73 -11.44
N ALA A 84 29.34 -41.90 -11.74
CA ALA A 84 30.09 -43.10 -12.11
C ALA A 84 31.25 -43.45 -11.14
N GLY A 85 31.03 -43.27 -9.83
CA GLY A 85 32.02 -43.59 -8.79
C GLY A 85 33.14 -42.54 -8.60
N LYS A 86 33.14 -41.44 -9.37
CA LYS A 86 34.11 -40.35 -9.24
C LYS A 86 33.45 -39.11 -8.62
N GLN A 87 34.08 -38.57 -7.58
CA GLN A 87 33.65 -37.32 -6.96
C GLN A 87 33.78 -36.18 -7.96
N THR A 88 32.67 -35.49 -8.21
CA THR A 88 32.55 -34.36 -9.11
C THR A 88 31.93 -33.20 -8.35
N THR A 89 32.54 -32.03 -8.46
CA THR A 89 32.01 -30.81 -7.87
C THR A 89 30.96 -30.23 -8.81
N VAL A 90 29.75 -30.07 -8.30
CA VAL A 90 28.69 -29.32 -8.97
C VAL A 90 28.64 -27.93 -8.35
N SER A 91 28.70 -26.90 -9.18
CA SER A 91 28.58 -25.52 -8.72
C SER A 91 27.76 -24.70 -9.72
N GLY A 92 27.09 -23.67 -9.22
CA GLY A 92 26.26 -22.80 -10.03
C GLY A 92 25.67 -21.66 -9.22
N ALA A 93 24.81 -20.88 -9.86
CA ALA A 93 24.03 -19.83 -9.22
C ALA A 93 22.58 -20.27 -9.04
N TRP A 94 22.00 -19.93 -7.90
CA TRP A 94 20.57 -20.10 -7.67
C TRP A 94 19.77 -19.10 -8.52
N PRO A 95 18.60 -19.49 -9.05
CA PRO A 95 17.62 -18.52 -9.55
C PRO A 95 17.27 -17.51 -8.45
N ILE A 96 17.04 -16.25 -8.83
CA ILE A 96 16.80 -15.20 -7.84
C ILE A 96 15.53 -15.45 -7.01
N ILE A 97 14.52 -16.12 -7.58
CA ILE A 97 13.33 -16.55 -6.82
C ILE A 97 13.72 -17.51 -5.69
N THR A 98 14.63 -18.46 -5.94
CA THR A 98 15.14 -19.39 -4.93
C THR A 98 15.95 -18.66 -3.86
N VAL A 99 16.68 -17.61 -4.23
CA VAL A 99 17.39 -16.76 -3.27
C VAL A 99 16.39 -16.07 -2.33
N CYS A 100 15.32 -15.48 -2.87
CA CYS A 100 14.27 -14.85 -2.08
C CYS A 100 13.48 -15.87 -1.24
N GLU A 101 13.17 -17.04 -1.79
CA GLU A 101 12.48 -18.13 -1.10
C GLU A 101 13.27 -18.64 0.10
N ASN A 102 14.55 -18.95 -0.10
CA ASN A 102 15.44 -19.40 0.97
C ASN A 102 15.56 -18.36 2.09
N TRP A 103 15.56 -17.07 1.75
CA TRP A 103 15.60 -16.01 2.74
C TRP A 103 14.29 -15.90 3.52
N MET A 104 13.16 -16.00 2.83
CA MET A 104 11.83 -15.97 3.43
C MET A 104 11.59 -17.14 4.38
N HIS A 105 11.99 -18.35 3.96
CA HIS A 105 11.77 -19.60 4.67
C HIS A 105 12.88 -19.97 5.66
N ALA A 106 13.91 -19.13 5.80
CA ALA A 106 14.95 -19.34 6.79
C ALA A 106 14.32 -19.50 8.19
N ASP A 107 14.84 -20.42 9.00
CA ASP A 107 14.47 -20.47 10.41
C ASP A 107 15.29 -19.41 11.18
N PRO A 108 14.74 -18.76 12.22
CA PRO A 108 15.41 -17.72 12.99
C PRO A 108 16.49 -18.28 13.95
N VAL A 109 17.18 -19.35 13.58
CA VAL A 109 18.17 -20.01 14.45
C VAL A 109 19.29 -19.03 14.79
N GLY A 110 19.40 -18.67 16.07
CA GLY A 110 20.38 -17.70 16.56
C GLY A 110 19.99 -16.24 16.40
N VAL A 111 18.77 -15.95 15.94
CA VAL A 111 18.25 -14.58 15.86
C VAL A 111 17.74 -14.14 17.23
N GLN A 112 18.33 -13.08 17.78
CA GLN A 112 17.94 -12.52 19.08
C GLN A 112 16.66 -11.69 19.00
N ASP A 113 16.34 -11.14 17.82
CA ASP A 113 15.19 -10.27 17.58
C ASP A 113 14.23 -10.89 16.56
N VAL A 114 13.25 -11.64 17.08
CA VAL A 114 12.20 -12.28 16.29
C VAL A 114 11.31 -11.26 15.59
N ASP A 115 11.07 -10.13 16.22
CA ASP A 115 10.19 -9.09 15.71
C ASP A 115 10.80 -8.45 14.46
N ALA A 116 12.07 -8.04 14.54
CA ALA A 116 12.83 -7.56 13.38
C ALA A 116 12.87 -8.61 12.26
N PHE A 117 13.12 -9.88 12.60
CA PHE A 117 13.16 -10.97 11.64
C PHE A 117 11.89 -11.08 10.79
N ILE A 118 10.71 -11.07 11.43
CA ILE A 118 9.43 -11.18 10.71
C ILE A 118 9.16 -9.91 9.90
N LYS A 119 9.44 -8.73 10.47
CA LYS A 119 9.25 -7.44 9.79
C LYS A 119 10.09 -7.30 8.53
N GLU A 120 11.35 -7.72 8.58
CA GLU A 120 12.22 -7.75 7.39
C GLU A 120 11.54 -8.56 6.29
N ARG A 121 11.06 -9.76 6.61
CA ARG A 121 10.41 -10.68 5.67
C ARG A 121 9.12 -10.12 5.08
N LEU A 122 8.28 -9.51 5.91
CA LEU A 122 7.09 -8.80 5.44
C LEU A 122 7.43 -7.56 4.60
N SER A 123 8.62 -6.98 4.74
CA SER A 123 9.07 -5.91 3.85
C SER A 123 9.25 -6.39 2.41
N LEU A 124 9.69 -7.64 2.19
CA LEU A 124 9.73 -8.23 0.83
C LEU A 124 8.32 -8.32 0.24
N VAL A 125 7.35 -8.75 1.07
CA VAL A 125 5.94 -8.85 0.69
C VAL A 125 5.39 -7.48 0.31
N GLU A 126 5.59 -6.46 1.15
CA GLU A 126 5.14 -5.09 0.90
C GLU A 126 5.73 -4.55 -0.41
N ILE A 127 7.05 -4.68 -0.63
CA ILE A 127 7.70 -4.22 -1.87
C ILE A 127 7.11 -4.92 -3.10
N ALA A 128 6.90 -6.23 -3.04
CA ALA A 128 6.35 -7.01 -4.15
C ALA A 128 4.93 -6.55 -4.52
N PHE A 129 4.06 -6.41 -3.52
CA PHE A 129 2.69 -5.93 -3.74
C PHE A 129 2.66 -4.49 -4.26
N ARG A 130 3.44 -3.57 -3.65
CA ARG A 130 3.54 -2.18 -4.09
C ARG A 130 4.03 -2.07 -5.54
N LYS A 131 5.01 -2.90 -5.93
CA LYS A 131 5.53 -2.95 -7.29
C LYS A 131 4.46 -3.41 -8.29
N LYS A 132 3.67 -4.43 -7.93
CA LYS A 132 2.57 -4.91 -8.76
C LYS A 132 1.47 -3.87 -8.87
N GLU A 133 1.09 -3.24 -7.77
CA GLU A 133 0.11 -2.15 -7.73
C GLU A 133 0.50 -1.01 -8.66
N ALA A 134 1.76 -0.56 -8.60
CA ALA A 134 2.29 0.46 -9.50
C ALA A 134 2.23 0.03 -10.98
N ALA A 135 2.47 -1.25 -11.28
CA ALA A 135 2.34 -1.77 -12.64
C ALA A 135 0.87 -1.80 -13.12
N VAL A 136 -0.07 -2.17 -12.26
CA VAL A 136 -1.52 -2.15 -12.55
C VAL A 136 -2.00 -0.71 -12.74
N ALA A 137 -1.61 0.22 -11.86
CA ALA A 137 -1.94 1.64 -11.98
C ALA A 137 -1.39 2.24 -13.28
N LYS A 138 -0.17 1.87 -13.67
CA LYS A 138 0.40 2.27 -14.96
C LYS A 138 -0.40 1.71 -16.14
N ALA A 139 -0.78 0.44 -16.11
CA ALA A 139 -1.62 -0.16 -17.15
C ALA A 139 -2.99 0.54 -17.27
N ASN A 140 -3.62 0.87 -16.13
CA ASN A 140 -4.86 1.63 -16.07
C ASN A 140 -4.72 3.02 -16.71
N ALA A 141 -3.64 3.74 -16.38
CA ALA A 141 -3.39 5.07 -16.92
C ALA A 141 -3.09 5.06 -18.43
N GLU A 142 -2.44 4.02 -18.94
CA GLU A 142 -2.10 3.87 -20.36
C GLU A 142 -3.25 3.33 -21.22
N LEU A 143 -4.26 2.72 -20.62
CA LEU A 143 -5.38 2.07 -21.31
C LEU A 143 -6.04 2.97 -22.38
N PRO A 144 -6.37 4.26 -22.12
CA PRO A 144 -6.98 5.12 -23.15
C PRO A 144 -6.10 5.27 -24.39
N GLN A 145 -4.78 5.45 -24.18
CA GLN A 145 -3.82 5.58 -25.28
C GLN A 145 -3.65 4.26 -26.03
N GLN A 146 -3.68 3.13 -25.34
CA GLN A 146 -3.61 1.80 -25.97
C GLN A 146 -4.84 1.52 -26.83
N ILE A 147 -6.04 1.90 -26.37
CA ILE A 147 -7.28 1.81 -27.15
C ILE A 147 -7.18 2.68 -28.41
N LEU A 148 -6.72 3.93 -28.29
CA LEU A 148 -6.54 4.82 -29.43
C LEU A 148 -5.55 4.24 -30.45
N LYS A 149 -4.39 3.77 -29.99
CA LYS A 149 -3.37 3.12 -30.84
C LYS A 149 -3.92 1.87 -31.53
N ALA A 150 -4.72 1.06 -30.84
CA ALA A 150 -5.31 -0.15 -31.40
C ALA A 150 -6.34 0.17 -32.50
N LYS A 151 -7.11 1.25 -32.35
CA LYS A 151 -8.07 1.72 -33.36
C LYS A 151 -7.40 2.27 -34.63
N LEU A 152 -6.17 2.79 -34.51
CA LEU A 152 -5.40 3.36 -35.63
C LEU A 152 -4.61 2.32 -36.43
N ARG A 153 -4.52 1.05 -35.98
CA ARG A 153 -3.80 0.00 -36.71
C ARG A 153 -4.62 -0.45 -37.93
N PRO A 154 -4.04 -0.47 -39.14
CA PRO A 154 -4.71 -1.01 -40.31
C PRO A 154 -5.04 -2.49 -40.08
N ALA A 155 -6.23 -2.93 -40.50
CA ALA A 155 -6.67 -4.31 -40.39
C ALA A 155 -5.76 -5.24 -41.22
N GLY A 156 -4.72 -5.77 -40.60
CA GLY A 156 -3.81 -6.74 -41.20
C GLY A 156 -4.46 -8.13 -41.20
N GLY A 157 -5.09 -8.49 -42.33
CA GLY A 157 -5.54 -9.86 -42.63
C GLY A 157 -7.06 -10.05 -42.68
N LEU A 158 -7.47 -11.23 -43.17
CA LEU A 158 -8.85 -11.76 -43.29
C LEU A 158 -9.54 -11.95 -41.91
N ARG A 159 -9.59 -10.90 -41.08
CA ARG A 159 -10.37 -10.87 -39.84
C ARG A 159 -11.50 -9.87 -39.98
N ILE A 160 -12.69 -10.29 -39.56
CA ILE A 160 -13.87 -9.43 -39.44
C ILE A 160 -13.49 -8.19 -38.62
N PRO A 161 -13.73 -6.95 -39.11
CA PRO A 161 -13.43 -5.74 -38.36
C PRO A 161 -14.18 -5.74 -37.03
N SER A 162 -13.48 -5.97 -35.93
CA SER A 162 -14.02 -5.87 -34.57
C SER A 162 -13.30 -4.73 -33.85
N ASP A 163 -14.05 -3.91 -33.11
CA ASP A 163 -13.46 -2.87 -32.27
C ASP A 163 -12.54 -3.54 -31.23
N PRO A 164 -11.23 -3.21 -31.16
CA PRO A 164 -10.32 -3.79 -30.19
C PRO A 164 -10.56 -3.28 -28.75
N ALA A 165 -11.36 -2.21 -28.58
CA ALA A 165 -11.59 -1.58 -27.28
C ALA A 165 -12.21 -2.49 -26.21
N PRO A 166 -13.23 -3.32 -26.49
CA PRO A 166 -13.80 -4.24 -25.49
C PRO A 166 -12.78 -5.26 -24.98
N GLY A 167 -11.92 -5.78 -25.86
CA GLY A 167 -10.87 -6.74 -25.49
C GLY A 167 -9.82 -6.12 -24.55
N LEU A 168 -9.35 -4.91 -24.85
CA LEU A 168 -8.41 -4.19 -23.99
C LEU A 168 -9.02 -3.82 -22.63
N LYS A 169 -10.29 -3.39 -22.62
CA LYS A 169 -11.03 -3.11 -21.37
C LYS A 169 -11.22 -4.36 -20.52
N ALA A 170 -11.57 -5.49 -21.13
CA ALA A 170 -11.73 -6.76 -20.43
C ALA A 170 -10.39 -7.26 -19.86
N TRP A 171 -9.31 -7.17 -20.63
CA TRP A 171 -7.96 -7.51 -20.14
C TRP A 171 -7.56 -6.65 -18.95
N ASN A 172 -7.76 -5.32 -19.04
CA ASN A 172 -7.44 -4.41 -17.95
C ASN A 172 -8.30 -4.68 -16.71
N LYS A 173 -9.60 -4.96 -16.89
CA LYS A 173 -10.49 -5.36 -15.80
C LYS A 173 -9.98 -6.62 -15.09
N ASN A 174 -9.67 -7.68 -15.85
CA ASN A 174 -9.13 -8.93 -15.31
C ASN A 174 -7.81 -8.71 -14.55
N LEU A 175 -6.95 -7.82 -15.04
CA LEU A 175 -5.69 -7.46 -14.37
C LEU A 175 -5.95 -6.84 -12.99
N ASN A 176 -6.91 -5.92 -12.88
CA ASN A 176 -7.28 -5.30 -11.61
C ASN A 176 -7.94 -6.30 -10.66
N GLU A 177 -8.87 -7.11 -11.16
CA GLU A 177 -9.56 -8.14 -10.36
C GLU A 177 -8.58 -9.19 -9.82
N ALA A 178 -7.63 -9.66 -10.63
CA ALA A 178 -6.61 -10.61 -10.19
C ALA A 178 -5.68 -10.03 -9.11
N PHE A 179 -5.31 -8.76 -9.25
CA PHE A 179 -4.51 -8.08 -8.23
C PHE A 179 -5.31 -7.89 -6.94
N GLN A 180 -6.56 -7.44 -7.03
CA GLN A 180 -7.44 -7.28 -5.87
C GLN A 180 -7.66 -8.62 -5.14
N ALA A 181 -7.86 -9.72 -5.86
CA ALA A 181 -7.97 -11.05 -5.27
C ALA A 181 -6.70 -11.45 -4.49
N SER A 182 -5.51 -11.07 -4.99
CA SER A 182 -4.25 -11.32 -4.28
C SER A 182 -4.13 -10.49 -3.00
N VAL A 183 -4.62 -9.24 -3.02
CA VAL A 183 -4.69 -8.36 -1.85
C VAL A 183 -5.65 -8.92 -0.80
N ASP A 184 -6.84 -9.35 -1.22
CA ASP A 184 -7.85 -9.92 -0.32
C ASP A 184 -7.36 -11.23 0.31
N GLU A 185 -6.63 -12.03 -0.46
CA GLU A 185 -5.99 -13.25 0.02
C GLU A 185 -4.91 -12.95 1.07
N LEU A 186 -3.98 -12.03 0.80
CA LEU A 186 -2.95 -11.63 1.78
C LEU A 186 -3.58 -11.10 3.08
N ASN A 187 -4.59 -10.25 2.98
CA ASN A 187 -5.33 -9.74 4.13
C ASN A 187 -6.09 -10.82 4.89
N THR A 188 -6.54 -11.86 4.20
CA THR A 188 -7.12 -13.04 4.86
C THR A 188 -6.06 -13.81 5.63
N ARG A 189 -4.83 -13.93 5.10
CA ARG A 189 -3.71 -14.57 5.83
C ARG A 189 -3.28 -13.79 7.05
N PHE A 190 -3.21 -12.46 6.98
CA PHE A 190 -2.94 -11.63 8.16
C PHE A 190 -4.00 -11.80 9.26
N ARG A 191 -5.28 -11.86 8.88
CA ARG A 191 -6.39 -12.11 9.83
C ARG A 191 -6.30 -13.51 10.45
N GLN A 192 -6.04 -14.54 9.64
CA GLN A 192 -5.88 -15.91 10.13
C GLN A 192 -4.70 -16.06 11.09
N ALA A 193 -3.60 -15.34 10.83
CA ALA A 193 -2.43 -15.30 11.70
C ALA A 193 -2.62 -14.45 12.96
N GLY A 194 -3.71 -13.66 13.06
CA GLY A 194 -4.00 -12.82 14.22
C GLY A 194 -2.99 -11.69 14.46
N CYS A 195 -2.22 -11.29 13.44
CA CYS A 195 -1.13 -10.32 13.57
C CYS A 195 -1.58 -8.85 13.54
N GLY A 196 -2.88 -8.59 13.39
CA GLY A 196 -3.43 -7.23 13.35
C GLY A 196 -2.92 -6.39 12.18
N LEU A 197 -2.54 -7.03 11.07
CA LEU A 197 -2.00 -6.34 9.88
C LEU A 197 -3.02 -6.31 8.74
N HIS A 198 -2.87 -5.28 7.91
CA HIS A 198 -3.63 -5.13 6.68
C HIS A 198 -2.75 -4.51 5.59
N TYR A 199 -2.77 -5.09 4.39
CA TYR A 199 -2.24 -4.47 3.19
C TYR A 199 -3.32 -3.62 2.52
N HIS A 200 -3.03 -2.34 2.37
CA HIS A 200 -3.79 -1.44 1.54
C HIS A 200 -2.91 -0.35 0.94
N ASN A 201 -3.18 -0.03 -0.33
CA ASN A 201 -2.65 1.15 -1.00
C ASN A 201 -1.12 1.29 -0.93
N GLY A 202 -0.42 0.18 -1.19
CA GLY A 202 1.03 0.11 -1.19
C GLY A 202 1.68 -0.22 0.15
N PHE A 203 0.94 -0.33 1.24
CA PHE A 203 1.51 -0.44 2.59
C PHE A 203 0.87 -1.56 3.40
N ILE A 204 1.69 -2.26 4.18
CA ILE A 204 1.24 -3.08 5.30
C ILE A 204 1.15 -2.16 6.52
N GLN A 205 -0.03 -2.05 7.12
CA GLN A 205 -0.30 -1.22 8.29
C GLN A 205 -0.99 -2.02 9.39
N ILE A 206 -0.97 -1.49 10.63
CA ILE A 206 -1.64 -2.12 11.77
C ILE A 206 -3.11 -1.70 11.78
N SER A 207 -4.01 -2.67 11.96
CA SER A 207 -5.45 -2.49 12.03
C SER A 207 -6.02 -3.23 13.23
N GLU A 208 -6.56 -2.48 14.19
CA GLU A 208 -7.09 -3.00 15.46
C GLU A 208 -8.63 -3.17 15.46
N ASP A 209 -9.35 -2.52 14.52
CA ASP A 209 -10.81 -2.64 14.35
C ASP A 209 -11.19 -3.21 12.97
N PRO A 210 -11.52 -4.50 12.87
CA PRO A 210 -11.92 -5.14 11.62
C PRO A 210 -13.23 -4.60 11.01
N LEU A 211 -14.14 -4.07 11.83
CA LEU A 211 -15.41 -3.53 11.35
C LEU A 211 -15.17 -2.14 10.74
N PHE A 212 -14.42 -1.28 11.44
CA PHE A 212 -14.03 0.02 10.91
C PHE A 212 -13.20 -0.12 9.63
N LEU A 213 -12.25 -1.05 9.61
CA LEU A 213 -11.47 -1.40 8.43
C LEU A 213 -12.37 -1.70 7.22
N LYS A 214 -13.37 -2.57 7.40
CA LYS A 214 -14.27 -3.01 6.32
C LYS A 214 -15.24 -1.91 5.86
N GLU A 215 -15.87 -1.20 6.79
CA GLU A 215 -16.96 -0.26 6.50
C GLU A 215 -16.47 1.17 6.21
N ALA A 216 -15.25 1.52 6.66
CA ALA A 216 -14.68 2.85 6.51
C ALA A 216 -13.34 2.86 5.77
N GLU A 217 -12.30 2.20 6.27
CA GLU A 217 -10.95 2.33 5.69
C GLU A 217 -10.87 1.77 4.28
N GLN A 218 -11.34 0.55 4.04
CA GLN A 218 -11.30 -0.08 2.71
C GLN A 218 -12.03 0.77 1.64
N PRO A 219 -13.28 1.21 1.86
CA PRO A 219 -13.93 2.12 0.91
C PRO A 219 -13.21 3.46 0.78
N PHE A 220 -12.64 3.99 1.86
CA PHE A 220 -11.86 5.23 1.82
C PHE A 220 -10.64 5.09 0.91
N TRP A 221 -9.85 4.01 1.07
CA TRP A 221 -8.64 3.77 0.27
C TRP A 221 -8.94 3.54 -1.21
N GLN A 222 -10.04 2.86 -1.51
CA GLN A 222 -10.51 2.73 -2.89
C GLN A 222 -10.79 4.09 -3.54
N LEU A 223 -11.43 5.01 -2.80
CA LEU A 223 -11.76 6.35 -3.32
C LEU A 223 -10.52 7.21 -3.53
N VAL A 224 -9.58 7.23 -2.58
CA VAL A 224 -8.40 8.11 -2.66
C VAL A 224 -7.28 7.55 -3.56
N SER A 225 -7.45 6.35 -4.11
CA SER A 225 -6.54 5.78 -5.12
C SER A 225 -6.58 6.54 -6.46
N ASP A 226 -7.64 7.33 -6.72
CA ASP A 226 -7.70 8.21 -7.89
C ASP A 226 -6.62 9.31 -7.80
N PRO A 227 -5.82 9.56 -8.85
CA PRO A 227 -4.80 10.61 -8.87
C PRO A 227 -5.27 12.01 -8.47
N LEU A 228 -6.57 12.31 -8.60
CA LEU A 228 -7.18 13.54 -8.11
C LEU A 228 -6.95 13.75 -6.60
N TRP A 229 -6.94 12.66 -5.81
CA TRP A 229 -6.84 12.67 -4.36
C TRP A 229 -5.42 12.41 -3.84
N LYS A 230 -4.40 12.50 -4.69
CA LYS A 230 -3.02 12.17 -4.33
C LYS A 230 -2.50 12.81 -3.04
N ASN A 231 -2.86 14.07 -2.77
CA ASN A 231 -2.43 14.74 -1.53
C ASN A 231 -3.16 14.20 -0.29
N VAL A 232 -4.43 13.81 -0.45
CA VAL A 232 -5.23 13.19 0.61
C VAL A 232 -4.65 11.81 0.94
N ASP A 233 -4.30 11.04 -0.09
CA ASP A 233 -3.63 9.75 0.02
C ASP A 233 -2.32 9.83 0.83
N ILE A 234 -1.42 10.73 0.42
CA ILE A 234 -0.13 10.93 1.07
C ILE A 234 -0.29 11.34 2.54
N ASP A 235 -1.12 12.34 2.81
CA ASP A 235 -1.29 12.86 4.17
C ASP A 235 -1.98 11.83 5.09
N MET A 236 -2.90 10.98 4.59
CA MET A 236 -3.49 9.92 5.41
C MET A 236 -2.53 8.77 5.70
N LYS A 237 -1.68 8.38 4.74
CA LYS A 237 -0.64 7.37 4.98
C LYS A 237 0.31 7.82 6.07
N GLU A 238 0.81 9.06 5.96
CA GLU A 238 1.69 9.66 6.97
C GLU A 238 1.00 9.75 8.35
N ALA A 239 -0.29 10.06 8.40
CA ALA A 239 -1.05 10.09 9.66
C ALA A 239 -1.08 8.73 10.36
N ILE A 240 -1.36 7.66 9.60
CA ILE A 240 -1.41 6.30 10.13
C ILE A 240 -0.01 5.81 10.50
N ASP A 241 0.99 6.03 9.64
CA ASP A 241 2.36 5.63 9.91
C ASP A 241 2.89 6.26 11.21
N ARG A 242 2.57 7.55 11.45
CA ARG A 242 2.93 8.24 12.69
C ARG A 242 2.19 7.70 13.91
N ARG A 243 0.87 7.46 13.80
CA ARG A 243 0.09 6.83 14.87
C ARG A 243 0.71 5.50 15.24
N ASP A 244 0.99 4.72 14.20
CA ASP A 244 1.49 3.38 14.32
C ASP A 244 2.86 3.33 14.99
N ASN A 245 3.74 4.30 14.72
CA ASN A 245 5.07 4.38 15.32
C ASN A 245 5.12 5.11 16.67
N GLY A 246 4.02 5.70 17.13
CA GLY A 246 4.01 6.58 18.29
C GLY A 246 4.76 7.90 18.04
N ASP A 247 4.85 8.33 16.78
CA ASP A 247 5.47 9.59 16.37
C ASP A 247 4.57 10.79 16.71
N ARG A 248 5.14 12.00 16.56
CA ARG A 248 4.42 13.25 16.86
C ARG A 248 3.38 13.60 15.79
N ASP A 249 2.27 14.16 16.27
CA ASP A 249 1.21 14.83 15.51
C ASP A 249 0.47 14.00 14.41
N PRO A 250 0.19 12.70 14.59
CA PRO A 250 -0.58 11.91 13.60
C PRO A 250 -1.93 12.52 13.24
N ALA A 251 -2.69 13.01 14.24
CA ALA A 251 -3.98 13.65 14.03
C ALA A 251 -3.89 14.90 13.13
N TRP A 252 -2.77 15.63 13.15
CA TRP A 252 -2.59 16.81 12.32
C TRP A 252 -2.52 16.46 10.83
N TYR A 253 -1.82 15.37 10.48
CA TYR A 253 -1.77 14.87 9.11
C TYR A 253 -3.14 14.37 8.63
N ALA A 254 -3.91 13.71 9.51
CA ALA A 254 -5.27 13.29 9.16
C ALA A 254 -6.18 14.48 8.84
N VAL A 255 -6.11 15.55 9.66
CA VAL A 255 -6.91 16.76 9.44
C VAL A 255 -6.44 17.54 8.20
N ARG A 256 -5.16 17.48 7.85
CA ARG A 256 -4.65 18.01 6.58
C ARG A 256 -5.18 17.27 5.36
N ALA A 257 -5.28 15.94 5.43
CA ALA A 257 -5.90 15.16 4.38
C ALA A 257 -7.37 15.56 4.20
N LEU A 258 -8.10 15.74 5.29
CA LEU A 258 -9.49 16.23 5.28
C LEU A 258 -9.60 17.63 4.66
N GLU A 259 -8.70 18.56 5.02
CA GLU A 259 -8.65 19.89 4.40
C GLU A 259 -8.42 19.80 2.89
N SER A 260 -7.48 18.95 2.47
CA SER A 260 -7.17 18.75 1.05
C SER A 260 -8.37 18.22 0.29
N ALA A 261 -9.11 17.24 0.85
CA ALA A 261 -10.32 16.71 0.23
C ALA A 261 -11.39 17.81 0.06
N ILE A 262 -11.65 18.62 1.09
CA ILE A 262 -12.60 19.73 1.04
C ILE A 262 -12.21 20.76 -0.02
N LYS A 263 -10.92 21.14 -0.08
CA LYS A 263 -10.40 22.09 -1.08
C LYS A 263 -10.55 21.58 -2.50
N ILE A 264 -10.16 20.32 -2.76
CA ILE A 264 -10.29 19.70 -4.08
C ILE A 264 -11.76 19.71 -4.53
N ILE A 265 -12.70 19.36 -3.66
CA ILE A 265 -14.14 19.39 -3.96
C ILE A 265 -14.60 20.82 -4.30
N SER A 266 -14.28 21.80 -3.44
CA SER A 266 -14.65 23.21 -3.64
C SER A 266 -14.09 23.75 -4.97
N ASP A 267 -12.85 23.41 -5.31
CA ASP A 267 -12.21 23.88 -6.54
C ASP A 267 -12.83 23.24 -7.77
N LYS A 268 -13.10 21.93 -7.74
CA LYS A 268 -13.69 21.19 -8.87
C LYS A 268 -15.15 21.56 -9.14
N LYS A 269 -15.88 22.01 -8.12
CA LYS A 269 -17.25 22.53 -8.26
C LYS A 269 -17.29 24.05 -8.48
N GLU A 270 -16.12 24.70 -8.62
CA GLU A 270 -15.98 26.14 -8.87
C GLU A 270 -16.59 27.02 -7.77
N TRP A 271 -16.61 26.55 -6.52
CA TRP A 271 -17.12 27.30 -5.37
C TRP A 271 -16.07 28.18 -4.69
N THR A 272 -14.80 27.93 -4.98
CA THR A 272 -13.66 28.71 -4.48
C THR A 272 -13.52 30.04 -5.23
N ARG A 273 -13.26 31.14 -4.51
CA ARG A 273 -13.18 32.51 -5.06
C ARG A 273 -11.82 33.19 -4.86
N GLY A 274 -10.84 32.50 -4.29
CA GLY A 274 -9.48 33.00 -4.08
C GLY A 274 -9.32 33.94 -2.87
N GLY A 275 -10.36 34.07 -2.04
CA GLY A 275 -10.37 34.90 -0.82
C GLY A 275 -10.40 34.08 0.48
N GLU A 276 -10.38 32.76 0.37
CA GLU A 276 -10.46 31.82 1.48
C GLU A 276 -9.19 31.87 2.34
N ARG A 277 -9.34 32.10 3.65
CA ARG A 277 -8.22 32.27 4.59
C ARG A 277 -7.89 31.00 5.38
N GLY A 278 -8.72 29.98 5.28
CA GLY A 278 -8.53 28.70 5.97
C GLY A 278 -9.68 27.72 5.73
N ALA A 279 -9.57 26.53 6.32
CA ALA A 279 -10.51 25.42 6.13
C ALA A 279 -11.98 25.78 6.39
N HIS A 280 -12.26 26.66 7.37
CA HIS A 280 -13.64 27.09 7.66
C HIS A 280 -14.30 27.80 6.47
N ASN A 281 -13.56 28.61 5.71
CA ASN A 281 -14.13 29.28 4.54
C ASN A 281 -14.49 28.28 3.43
N TYR A 282 -13.69 27.23 3.25
CA TYR A 282 -14.02 26.18 2.30
C TYR A 282 -15.22 25.36 2.77
N ILE A 283 -15.34 25.06 4.07
CA ILE A 283 -16.55 24.41 4.61
C ILE A 283 -17.79 25.27 4.40
N ASP A 284 -17.68 26.59 4.60
CA ASP A 284 -18.76 27.52 4.32
C ASP A 284 -19.19 27.45 2.85
N ASN A 285 -18.23 27.37 1.92
CA ASN A 285 -18.54 27.21 0.49
C ASN A 285 -19.39 25.95 0.22
N LEU A 286 -19.07 24.81 0.86
CA LEU A 286 -19.83 23.57 0.71
C LEU A 286 -21.26 23.67 1.28
N ALA A 287 -21.46 24.46 2.33
CA ALA A 287 -22.74 24.62 3.02
C ALA A 287 -23.63 25.75 2.46
N LYS A 288 -23.14 26.54 1.49
CA LYS A 288 -23.92 27.63 0.90
C LYS A 288 -25.17 27.10 0.20
N ARG A 289 -26.21 27.93 0.16
CA ARG A 289 -27.53 27.58 -0.38
C ARG A 289 -27.52 27.17 -1.86
N ASP A 290 -26.57 27.67 -2.64
CA ASP A 290 -26.36 27.34 -4.06
C ASP A 290 -25.56 26.04 -4.27
N ALA A 291 -24.73 25.65 -3.29
CA ALA A 291 -24.00 24.38 -3.30
C ALA A 291 -24.81 23.24 -2.67
N GLN A 292 -25.34 23.48 -1.46
CA GLN A 292 -26.08 22.56 -0.58
C GLN A 292 -25.47 21.16 -0.53
N TYR A 293 -24.14 21.09 -0.51
CA TYR A 293 -23.39 19.84 -0.60
C TYR A 293 -23.32 19.12 0.76
N ILE A 294 -23.35 19.91 1.83
CA ILE A 294 -23.43 19.46 3.22
C ILE A 294 -24.50 20.26 3.97
N GLU A 295 -25.08 19.65 4.99
CA GLU A 295 -26.04 20.30 5.88
C GLU A 295 -25.35 21.16 6.96
N SER A 296 -26.11 22.04 7.61
CA SER A 296 -25.57 22.96 8.63
C SER A 296 -24.86 22.23 9.77
N TRP A 297 -25.42 21.11 10.24
CA TRP A 297 -24.81 20.32 11.33
C TRP A 297 -23.49 19.67 10.89
N GLU A 298 -23.38 19.28 9.61
CA GLU A 298 -22.15 18.71 9.04
C GLU A 298 -21.06 19.79 8.95
N ALA A 299 -21.44 20.99 8.53
CA ALA A 299 -20.54 22.14 8.50
C ALA A 299 -20.03 22.50 9.91
N GLU A 300 -20.90 22.49 10.91
CA GLU A 300 -20.52 22.72 12.31
C GLU A 300 -19.58 21.63 12.83
N ALA A 301 -19.88 20.35 12.57
CA ALA A 301 -19.04 19.23 12.96
C ALA A 301 -17.65 19.28 12.31
N LEU A 302 -17.57 19.55 11.00
CA LEU A 302 -16.31 19.70 10.28
C LEU A 302 -15.49 20.88 10.84
N LYS A 303 -16.11 22.03 11.09
CA LYS A 303 -15.42 23.18 11.69
C LYS A 303 -14.88 22.86 13.09
N ALA A 304 -15.62 22.08 13.88
CA ALA A 304 -15.18 21.63 15.19
C ALA A 304 -13.92 20.76 15.10
N ILE A 305 -13.82 19.85 14.13
CA ILE A 305 -12.62 19.05 13.88
C ILE A 305 -11.40 19.97 13.67
N PHE A 306 -11.48 20.95 12.78
CA PHE A 306 -10.37 21.89 12.55
C PHE A 306 -10.04 22.71 13.80
N THR A 307 -11.04 23.12 14.56
CA THR A 307 -10.84 23.95 15.76
C THR A 307 -10.20 23.16 16.90
N LYS A 308 -10.58 21.90 17.07
CA LYS A 308 -10.21 21.07 18.22
C LYS A 308 -9.03 20.14 17.95
N LEU A 309 -8.84 19.69 16.72
CA LEU A 309 -7.79 18.74 16.36
C LEU A 309 -6.60 19.40 15.66
N ARG A 310 -6.84 20.42 14.82
CA ARG A 310 -5.76 21.10 14.08
C ARG A 310 -5.15 22.26 14.85
N ASN A 311 -5.95 23.20 15.34
CA ASN A 311 -5.43 24.45 15.91
C ASN A 311 -4.50 24.22 17.13
N PRO A 312 -4.77 23.28 18.05
CA PRO A 312 -3.85 23.02 19.16
C PRO A 312 -2.48 22.51 18.71
N LEU A 313 -2.40 21.77 17.60
CA LEU A 313 -1.16 21.20 17.05
C LEU A 313 -0.49 22.14 16.02
N GLY A 314 -1.25 23.07 15.43
CA GLY A 314 -0.79 23.95 14.36
C GLY A 314 -0.09 25.24 14.81
N HIS A 315 -0.06 25.51 16.12
CA HIS A 315 0.59 26.69 16.69
C HIS A 315 1.69 26.28 17.67
N GLY A 316 2.81 27.01 17.67
CA GLY A 316 3.89 26.78 18.64
C GLY A 316 3.41 27.03 20.06
N PRO A 317 3.89 26.27 21.06
CA PRO A 317 3.35 26.31 22.42
C PRO A 317 3.91 27.49 23.24
N GLY A 318 4.82 28.28 22.65
CA GLY A 318 5.58 29.29 23.38
C GLY A 318 6.41 28.64 24.48
N SER A 319 6.21 29.07 25.73
CA SER A 319 6.84 28.50 26.92
C SER A 319 6.07 27.32 27.53
N ALA A 320 4.91 26.95 26.99
CA ALA A 320 4.14 25.81 27.46
C ALA A 320 4.63 24.49 26.84
N GLU A 321 4.22 23.36 27.40
CA GLU A 321 4.41 22.06 26.75
C GLU A 321 3.52 21.95 25.50
N MET A 322 4.00 21.24 24.49
CA MET A 322 3.18 20.94 23.32
C MET A 322 1.98 20.08 23.75
N PRO A 323 0.75 20.47 23.40
CA PRO A 323 -0.40 19.61 23.61
C PRO A 323 -0.23 18.32 22.80
N SER A 324 -0.44 17.17 23.44
CA SER A 324 -0.41 15.85 22.80
C SER A 324 -1.74 15.14 23.01
N PHE A 325 -2.22 14.46 21.98
CA PHE A 325 -3.38 13.57 22.12
C PHE A 325 -2.97 12.25 22.76
N THR A 326 -3.89 11.62 23.50
CA THR A 326 -3.75 10.22 23.89
C THR A 326 -3.82 9.33 22.64
N PRO A 327 -3.35 8.06 22.71
CA PRO A 327 -3.51 7.11 21.61
C PRO A 327 -4.97 7.01 21.14
N GLN A 328 -5.93 6.86 22.07
CA GLN A 328 -7.35 6.75 21.74
C GLN A 328 -7.91 8.02 21.08
N GLN A 329 -7.43 9.21 21.47
CA GLN A 329 -7.82 10.46 20.83
C GLN A 329 -7.23 10.59 19.43
N THR A 330 -6.02 10.08 19.22
CA THR A 330 -5.37 10.00 17.90
C THR A 330 -6.14 9.07 16.97
N ASP A 331 -6.50 7.88 17.45
CA ASP A 331 -7.27 6.89 16.69
C ASP A 331 -8.60 7.49 16.26
N LEU A 332 -9.36 8.03 17.23
CA LEU A 332 -10.63 8.70 16.95
C LEU A 332 -10.49 9.85 15.95
N ALA A 333 -9.43 10.66 16.04
CA ALA A 333 -9.19 11.75 15.10
C ALA A 333 -8.96 11.25 13.66
N ILE A 334 -8.16 10.18 13.50
CA ILE A 334 -7.91 9.54 12.21
C ILE A 334 -9.20 8.93 11.66
N GLU A 335 -9.93 8.17 12.47
CA GLU A 335 -11.17 7.50 12.07
C GLU A 335 -12.26 8.49 11.64
N LEU A 336 -12.39 9.61 12.36
CA LEU A 336 -13.28 10.71 11.99
C LEU A 336 -12.89 11.31 10.65
N CYS A 337 -11.60 11.57 10.42
CA CYS A 337 -11.13 12.12 9.15
C CYS A 337 -11.38 11.15 7.99
N ILE A 338 -11.07 9.86 8.15
CA ILE A 338 -11.37 8.81 7.16
C ILE A 338 -12.87 8.80 6.83
N SER A 339 -13.72 8.82 7.85
CA SER A 339 -15.17 8.78 7.68
C SER A 339 -15.72 10.01 6.95
N TRP A 340 -15.25 11.21 7.31
CA TRP A 340 -15.64 12.46 6.65
C TRP A 340 -15.16 12.51 5.21
N ILE A 341 -13.88 12.20 4.95
CA ILE A 341 -13.34 12.20 3.59
C ILE A 341 -14.10 11.19 2.71
N LYS A 342 -14.31 9.97 3.20
CA LYS A 342 -15.11 8.95 2.50
C LYS A 342 -16.50 9.45 2.17
N SER A 343 -17.20 10.06 3.14
CA SER A 343 -18.55 10.59 2.95
C SER A 343 -18.58 11.70 1.90
N LEU A 344 -17.65 12.65 1.98
CA LEU A 344 -17.54 13.76 1.03
C LEU A 344 -17.23 13.23 -0.38
N ILE A 345 -16.18 12.43 -0.57
CA ILE A 345 -15.82 11.93 -1.90
C ILE A 345 -16.94 11.09 -2.53
N LYS A 346 -17.71 10.32 -1.74
CA LYS A 346 -18.87 9.57 -2.29
C LYS A 346 -19.99 10.46 -2.84
N ARG A 347 -20.12 11.70 -2.36
CA ARG A 347 -21.11 12.68 -2.85
C ARG A 347 -20.60 13.50 -4.04
N PHE A 348 -19.28 13.50 -4.26
CA PHE A 348 -18.60 14.35 -5.25
C PHE A 348 -18.90 13.89 -6.68
#